data_AF-A0A809Z1L2-F1
#
_entry.id   AF-A0A809Z1L2-F1
#
_cell.length_a   1.000
_cell.length_b   1.000
_cell.length_c   1.000
_cell.angle_alpha   90.00
_cell.angle_beta   90.00
_cell.angle_gamma   90.00
#
_symmetry.space_group_name_H-M   'P 1'
#
loop_
_entity.id
_entity.type
_entity.pdbx_description
1 polymer ?
#
loop_
_entity_poly.entity_id
_entity_poly.type
_entity_poly.pdbx_seq_one_letter_code
_entity_poly.pdbx_strand_id
1 'polypeptide(L)'
;MVLEDLVGQDTRLYAKSEWAPASALWPALSFSQRGVANTFGGIYSRGRDFVITIGTGNPRDTLDPAHRQRLMSIVDVAPNIVVATGDLVEPETWRRAQQTHPDRWKLSMPIVRCWTFSDFPEAKTSMTETYRRFSNPTTRGKPIPVEGSDRATLLGLRLSAVEIPSYVERRLHPIPEDQLLNRDITRLVNNILGSVGRAGTERTGTYPERSSLNFSDLFKLLNELWRSQRGRCGLCCEPIVPGEENALLRMSADRIESANKGYHSDNVHVTHVGCNLAKSSASLEVWAEFLDVVRGTRD
;
A
#
# COMPACT_ATOMS: atom_id res chain seq x y z
N MET A 1 9.28 25.64 -9.35
CA MET A 1 9.37 25.98 -7.92
C MET A 1 10.75 25.60 -7.41
N VAL A 2 11.14 26.03 -6.22
CA VAL A 2 12.39 25.61 -5.55
C VAL A 2 12.08 24.73 -4.35
N LEU A 3 13.07 23.98 -3.85
CA LEU A 3 12.86 23.05 -2.73
C LEU A 3 12.43 23.77 -1.44
N GLU A 4 12.93 24.98 -1.19
CA GLU A 4 12.49 25.80 -0.05
C GLU A 4 11.00 26.14 -0.06
N ASP A 5 10.33 26.14 -1.23
CA ASP A 5 8.88 26.33 -1.31
C ASP A 5 8.09 25.14 -0.68
N LEU A 6 8.74 23.98 -0.52
CA LEU A 6 8.15 22.76 0.05
C LEU A 6 8.61 22.47 1.48
N VAL A 7 9.82 22.90 1.84
CA VAL A 7 10.54 22.43 3.02
C VAL A 7 10.64 23.54 4.07
N GLY A 8 9.83 23.43 5.12
CA GLY A 8 9.90 24.31 6.29
C GLY A 8 11.10 24.00 7.19
N GLN A 9 11.37 24.85 8.20
CA GLN A 9 12.49 24.64 9.13
C GLN A 9 12.43 23.28 9.85
N ASP A 10 11.24 22.85 10.26
CA ASP A 10 11.03 21.57 10.97
C ASP A 10 10.83 20.36 10.04
N THR A 11 10.86 20.56 8.72
CA THR A 11 10.72 19.49 7.74
C THR A 11 11.96 18.61 7.74
N ARG A 12 11.76 17.30 7.96
CA ARG A 12 12.82 16.30 7.82
C ARG A 12 12.91 15.81 6.38
N LEU A 13 14.13 15.71 5.89
CA LEU A 13 14.45 15.15 4.59
C LEU A 13 15.18 13.83 4.76
N TYR A 14 14.80 12.84 3.96
CA TYR A 14 15.46 11.54 3.91
C TYR A 14 15.93 11.25 2.49
N ALA A 15 17.15 10.78 2.32
CA ALA A 15 17.69 10.31 1.07
C ALA A 15 17.52 8.79 0.94
N LYS A 16 17.11 8.32 -0.24
CA LYS A 16 17.03 6.89 -0.55
C LYS A 16 17.42 6.60 -2.00
N SER A 17 18.13 5.49 -2.22
CA SER A 17 18.44 5.03 -3.56
C SER A 17 17.22 4.43 -4.26
N GLU A 18 16.99 4.81 -5.51
CA GLU A 18 15.98 4.30 -6.42
C GLU A 18 16.59 4.02 -7.81
N TRP A 19 15.87 3.28 -8.64
CA TRP A 19 16.33 2.85 -9.96
C TRP A 19 15.96 3.82 -11.09
N ALA A 20 14.94 4.66 -10.87
CA ALA A 20 14.48 5.70 -11.78
C ALA A 20 13.75 6.82 -11.01
N PRO A 21 13.53 7.99 -11.64
CA PRO A 21 12.68 9.03 -11.08
C PRO A 21 11.26 8.51 -10.81
N ALA A 22 10.66 9.02 -9.74
CA ALA A 22 9.25 8.76 -9.46
C ALA A 22 8.38 9.40 -10.56
N SER A 23 7.30 8.73 -10.93
CA SER A 23 6.44 9.16 -12.04
C SER A 23 5.02 8.63 -11.91
N ALA A 24 4.13 9.07 -12.80
CA ALA A 24 2.78 8.51 -12.90
C ALA A 24 2.75 7.01 -13.22
N LEU A 25 3.79 6.51 -13.92
CA LEU A 25 3.94 5.09 -14.24
C LEU A 25 4.51 4.28 -13.08
N TRP A 26 5.20 4.95 -12.15
CA TRP A 26 5.79 4.34 -10.96
C TRP A 26 5.58 5.21 -9.71
N PRO A 27 4.34 5.30 -9.19
CA PRO A 27 4.02 6.11 -8.02
C PRO A 27 4.34 5.37 -6.71
N ALA A 28 5.52 4.77 -6.63
CA ALA A 28 5.90 3.84 -5.57
C ALA A 28 7.35 4.07 -5.09
N LEU A 29 7.52 4.25 -3.78
CA LEU A 29 8.80 4.24 -3.10
C LEU A 29 9.12 2.81 -2.66
N SER A 30 10.10 2.19 -3.28
CA SER A 30 10.29 0.74 -3.28
C SER A 30 11.23 0.24 -2.19
N PHE A 31 10.89 -0.90 -1.57
CA PHE A 31 11.70 -1.55 -0.55
C PHE A 31 12.00 -3.01 -0.92
N SER A 32 13.23 -3.44 -0.67
CA SER A 32 13.61 -4.85 -0.80
C SER A 32 13.19 -5.70 0.40
N GLN A 33 13.00 -5.07 1.57
CA GLN A 33 12.69 -5.76 2.82
C GLN A 33 11.56 -5.06 3.57
N ARG A 34 10.58 -5.83 4.03
CA ARG A 34 9.45 -5.31 4.82
C ARG A 34 9.91 -4.61 6.11
N GLY A 35 10.92 -5.14 6.79
CA GLY A 35 11.48 -4.54 8.01
C GLY A 35 11.99 -3.11 7.77
N VAL A 36 12.62 -2.85 6.62
CA VAL A 36 13.08 -1.49 6.26
C VAL A 36 11.89 -0.56 6.01
N ALA A 37 10.87 -1.04 5.29
CA ALA A 37 9.64 -0.28 5.06
C ALA A 37 8.95 0.08 6.40
N ASN A 38 8.79 -0.88 7.31
CA ASN A 38 8.17 -0.65 8.62
C ASN A 38 8.96 0.38 9.45
N THR A 39 10.28 0.24 9.53
CA THR A 39 11.14 1.20 10.24
C THR A 39 11.01 2.60 9.65
N PHE A 40 10.99 2.71 8.32
CA PHE A 40 10.82 4.00 7.67
C PHE A 40 9.43 4.60 7.95
N GLY A 41 8.38 3.77 7.92
CA GLY A 41 7.02 4.20 8.23
C GLY A 41 6.86 4.73 9.65
N GLY A 42 7.60 4.16 10.61
CA GLY A 42 7.60 4.61 12.01
C GLY A 42 8.30 5.95 12.27
N ILE A 43 9.20 6.41 11.37
CA ILE A 43 9.96 7.66 11.55
C ILE A 43 9.50 8.79 10.64
N TYR A 44 8.70 8.48 9.62
CA TYR A 44 8.27 9.43 8.61
C TYR A 44 6.87 9.97 8.88
N SER A 45 6.68 11.29 8.79
CA SER A 45 5.37 11.93 8.89
C SER A 45 4.96 12.56 7.56
N ARG A 46 3.91 11.98 6.94
CA ARG A 46 3.31 12.49 5.69
C ARG A 46 2.97 13.97 5.81
N GLY A 47 3.18 14.71 4.72
CA GLY A 47 2.83 16.13 4.64
C GLY A 47 3.81 17.07 5.34
N ARG A 48 4.63 16.55 6.28
CA ARG A 48 5.65 17.30 7.00
C ARG A 48 7.07 16.95 6.53
N ASP A 49 7.33 15.67 6.29
CA ASP A 49 8.63 15.12 5.94
C ASP A 49 8.65 14.70 4.45
N PHE A 50 9.83 14.61 3.81
CA PHE A 50 9.94 14.21 2.39
C PHE A 50 11.13 13.28 2.13
N VAL A 51 11.05 12.52 1.03
CA VAL A 51 12.12 11.64 0.56
C VAL A 51 12.71 12.14 -0.74
N ILE A 52 14.03 12.28 -0.78
CA ILE A 52 14.81 12.53 -1.97
C ILE A 52 15.28 11.19 -2.54
N THR A 53 14.92 10.92 -3.79
CA THR A 53 15.33 9.71 -4.50
C THR A 53 16.61 9.96 -5.29
N ILE A 54 17.50 8.98 -5.28
CA ILE A 54 18.84 9.09 -5.86
C ILE A 54 19.08 7.89 -6.76
N GLY A 55 19.52 8.13 -8.00
CA GLY A 55 19.87 7.05 -8.90
C GLY A 55 21.11 6.30 -8.41
N THR A 56 21.11 4.97 -8.53
CA THR A 56 22.29 4.17 -8.22
C THR A 56 23.41 4.40 -9.25
N GLY A 57 24.66 4.11 -8.88
CA GLY A 57 25.78 4.11 -9.84
C GLY A 57 25.84 2.86 -10.73
N ASN A 58 25.00 1.85 -10.47
CA ASN A 58 25.05 0.59 -11.19
C ASN A 58 24.20 0.69 -12.49
N PRO A 59 24.79 0.53 -13.68
CA PRO A 59 24.05 0.61 -14.95
C PRO A 59 23.01 -0.50 -15.12
N ARG A 60 23.10 -1.59 -14.35
CA ARG A 60 22.08 -2.66 -14.33
C ARG A 60 20.88 -2.33 -13.45
N ASP A 61 21.00 -1.35 -12.57
CA ASP A 61 19.92 -0.94 -11.67
C ASP A 61 19.31 0.37 -12.16
N THR A 62 20.14 1.37 -12.46
CA THR A 62 19.71 2.66 -13.05
C THR A 62 20.10 2.68 -14.51
N LEU A 63 19.14 2.33 -15.38
CA LEU A 63 19.39 2.11 -16.81
C LEU A 63 19.81 3.39 -17.53
N ASP A 64 19.11 4.50 -17.28
CA ASP A 64 19.41 5.79 -17.91
C ASP A 64 20.69 6.41 -17.30
N PRO A 65 21.75 6.64 -18.10
CA PRO A 65 22.96 7.31 -17.63
C PRO A 65 22.74 8.68 -17.00
N ALA A 66 21.71 9.43 -17.45
CA ALA A 66 21.40 10.75 -16.94
C ALA A 66 20.97 10.74 -15.47
N HIS A 67 20.45 9.62 -14.97
CA HIS A 67 19.94 9.49 -13.61
C HIS A 67 20.98 8.94 -12.62
N ARG A 68 22.06 8.32 -13.11
CA ARG A 68 23.03 7.61 -12.24
C ARG A 68 23.73 8.58 -11.31
N GLN A 69 23.68 8.28 -10.01
CA GLN A 69 24.29 9.11 -8.95
C GLN A 69 23.78 10.56 -8.95
N ARG A 70 22.57 10.79 -9.47
CA ARG A 70 21.91 12.09 -9.49
C ARG A 70 20.73 12.13 -8.54
N LEU A 71 20.38 13.34 -8.08
CA LEU A 71 19.10 13.60 -7.44
C LEU A 71 18.00 13.50 -8.49
N MET A 72 17.01 12.63 -8.27
CA MET A 72 15.98 12.36 -9.27
C MET A 72 14.67 13.05 -8.90
N SER A 73 14.10 12.69 -7.75
CA SER A 73 12.80 13.18 -7.33
C SER A 73 12.80 13.53 -5.85
N ILE A 74 11.85 14.37 -5.45
CA ILE A 74 11.41 14.49 -4.07
C ILE A 74 9.95 14.03 -3.98
N VAL A 75 9.66 13.22 -2.97
CA VAL A 75 8.36 12.54 -2.85
C VAL A 75 7.82 12.66 -1.43
N ASP A 76 6.50 12.85 -1.35
CA ASP A 76 5.71 12.63 -0.14
C ASP A 76 5.05 11.27 -0.26
N VAL A 77 5.10 10.46 0.80
CA VAL A 77 4.60 9.08 0.79
C VAL A 77 3.52 8.85 1.83
N ALA A 78 2.77 7.76 1.69
CA ALA A 78 1.88 7.25 2.73
C ALA A 78 2.62 6.22 3.63
N PRO A 79 3.21 6.64 4.76
CA PRO A 79 4.16 5.82 5.54
C PRO A 79 3.54 4.59 6.21
N ASN A 80 2.25 4.65 6.53
CA ASN A 80 1.53 3.55 7.19
C ASN A 80 1.06 2.49 6.19
N ILE A 81 1.50 2.59 4.92
CA ILE A 81 0.99 1.76 3.85
C ILE A 81 2.13 1.09 3.11
N VAL A 82 2.37 -0.18 3.45
CA VAL A 82 3.30 -1.04 2.74
C VAL A 82 2.50 -2.09 1.99
N VAL A 83 2.48 -2.00 0.66
CA VAL A 83 1.71 -2.89 -0.22
C VAL A 83 2.63 -3.56 -1.24
N ALA A 84 2.09 -4.51 -2.01
CA ALA A 84 2.85 -5.01 -3.14
C ALA A 84 2.99 -3.90 -4.18
N THR A 85 4.19 -3.72 -4.74
CA THR A 85 4.43 -2.64 -5.72
C THR A 85 3.55 -2.78 -6.95
N GLY A 86 3.26 -4.03 -7.37
CA GLY A 86 2.32 -4.32 -8.45
C GLY A 86 0.90 -3.79 -8.21
N ASP A 87 0.51 -3.52 -6.97
CA ASP A 87 -0.80 -2.92 -6.64
C ASP A 87 -0.80 -1.40 -6.82
N LEU A 88 0.38 -0.78 -6.98
CA LEU A 88 0.54 0.66 -7.17
C LEU A 88 0.87 1.05 -8.61
N VAL A 89 1.24 0.08 -9.45
CA VAL A 89 1.65 0.32 -10.83
C VAL A 89 0.73 -0.40 -11.79
N GLU A 90 0.61 0.12 -13.01
CA GLU A 90 -0.17 -0.55 -14.05
C GLU A 90 0.41 -1.95 -14.36
N PRO A 91 -0.42 -2.98 -14.59
CA PRO A 91 0.05 -4.37 -14.74
C PRO A 91 1.13 -4.57 -15.80
N GLU A 92 1.05 -3.85 -16.92
CA GLU A 92 2.05 -3.92 -17.99
C GLU A 92 3.39 -3.29 -17.57
N THR A 93 3.34 -2.19 -16.82
CA THR A 93 4.54 -1.54 -16.30
C THR A 93 5.21 -2.44 -15.26
N TRP A 94 4.42 -3.06 -14.39
CA TRP A 94 4.91 -4.06 -13.44
C TRP A 94 5.58 -5.24 -14.14
N ARG A 95 4.92 -5.82 -15.15
CA ARG A 95 5.42 -6.95 -15.93
C ARG A 95 6.76 -6.63 -16.57
N ARG A 96 6.87 -5.48 -17.24
CA ARG A 96 8.12 -5.02 -17.86
C ARG A 96 9.22 -4.83 -16.81
N ALA A 97 8.91 -4.20 -15.68
CA ALA A 97 9.88 -4.00 -14.61
C ALA A 97 10.42 -5.33 -14.06
N GLN A 98 9.56 -6.34 -13.87
CA GLN A 98 9.98 -7.67 -13.41
C GLN A 98 10.75 -8.46 -14.47
N GLN A 99 10.54 -8.21 -15.77
CA GLN A 99 11.38 -8.78 -16.83
C GLN A 99 12.80 -8.21 -16.80
N THR A 100 12.95 -6.91 -16.55
CA THR A 100 14.27 -6.26 -16.47
C THR A 100 14.96 -6.51 -15.12
N HIS A 101 14.19 -6.53 -14.04
CA HIS A 101 14.67 -6.63 -12.67
C HIS A 101 13.90 -7.71 -11.89
N PRO A 102 14.15 -9.00 -12.19
CA PRO A 102 13.39 -10.10 -11.61
C PRO A 102 13.52 -10.12 -10.09
N ASP A 103 12.39 -10.35 -9.43
CA ASP A 103 12.25 -10.50 -7.97
C ASP A 103 12.64 -9.27 -7.12
N ARG A 104 12.75 -8.09 -7.74
CA ARG A 104 13.10 -6.85 -7.03
C ARG A 104 11.89 -5.98 -6.74
N TRP A 105 12.04 -5.19 -5.67
CA TRP A 105 11.11 -4.11 -5.31
C TRP A 105 9.66 -4.56 -5.19
N LYS A 106 9.42 -5.70 -4.56
CA LYS A 106 8.07 -6.28 -4.41
C LYS A 106 7.19 -5.51 -3.44
N LEU A 107 7.77 -4.71 -2.55
CA LEU A 107 7.04 -3.94 -1.55
C LEU A 107 7.29 -2.45 -1.75
N SER A 108 6.27 -1.64 -1.58
CA SER A 108 6.39 -0.20 -1.72
C SER A 108 5.50 0.56 -0.75
N MET A 109 5.95 1.78 -0.43
CA MET A 109 5.06 2.82 0.04
C MET A 109 4.56 3.63 -1.14
N PRO A 110 3.27 3.95 -1.19
CA PRO A 110 2.73 4.80 -2.24
C PRO A 110 3.24 6.23 -2.13
N ILE A 111 3.58 6.79 -3.27
CA ILE A 111 3.89 8.20 -3.42
C ILE A 111 2.57 8.95 -3.62
N VAL A 112 2.30 9.97 -2.82
CA VAL A 112 1.07 10.77 -2.87
C VAL A 112 1.31 12.12 -3.53
N ARG A 113 2.53 12.65 -3.42
CA ARG A 113 2.96 13.87 -4.13
C ARG A 113 4.39 13.68 -4.60
N CYS A 114 4.71 14.20 -5.78
CA CYS A 114 6.00 14.03 -6.40
C CYS A 114 6.45 15.29 -7.12
N TRP A 115 7.74 15.55 -7.05
CA TRP A 115 8.42 16.56 -7.84
C TRP A 115 9.74 15.98 -8.36
N THR A 116 10.18 16.46 -9.52
CA THR A 116 11.44 16.05 -10.15
C THR A 116 12.43 17.22 -10.12
N PHE A 117 13.69 16.93 -9.80
CA PHE A 117 14.76 17.93 -9.85
C PHE A 117 15.07 18.32 -11.30
N SER A 118 15.21 19.61 -11.56
CA SER A 118 15.69 20.09 -12.86
C SER A 118 17.13 19.65 -13.09
N ASP A 119 17.45 19.18 -14.30
CA ASP A 119 18.78 18.80 -14.77
C ASP A 119 19.48 17.67 -13.99
N PHE A 120 18.77 17.00 -13.08
CA PHE A 120 19.28 15.87 -12.28
C PHE A 120 20.68 16.16 -11.68
N PRO A 121 20.79 17.07 -10.70
CA PRO A 121 22.09 17.49 -10.16
C PRO A 121 22.83 16.32 -9.47
N GLU A 122 24.16 16.40 -9.42
CA GLU A 122 24.98 15.34 -8.81
C GLU A 122 24.68 15.17 -7.34
N ALA A 123 24.35 13.94 -6.94
CA ALA A 123 24.10 13.62 -5.54
C ALA A 123 25.35 13.86 -4.68
N LYS A 124 26.53 13.47 -5.19
CA LYS A 124 27.80 13.62 -4.49
C LYS A 124 28.17 15.07 -4.18
N THR A 125 27.88 15.99 -5.11
CA THR A 125 28.17 17.42 -4.96
C THR A 125 27.09 18.15 -4.17
N SER A 126 25.82 17.74 -4.34
CA SER A 126 24.68 18.43 -3.70
C SER A 126 24.45 18.03 -2.24
N MET A 127 24.92 16.85 -1.83
CA MET A 127 24.79 16.35 -0.46
C MET A 127 25.96 15.44 -0.10
N THR A 128 27.15 16.00 0.01
CA THR A 128 28.41 15.25 0.15
C THR A 128 28.43 14.34 1.38
N GLU A 129 27.92 14.81 2.53
CA GLU A 129 27.99 14.05 3.78
C GLU A 129 27.01 12.87 3.77
N THR A 130 25.78 13.12 3.36
CA THR A 130 24.70 12.14 3.18
C THR A 130 25.09 11.13 2.11
N TYR A 131 25.63 11.57 0.97
CA TYR A 131 25.97 10.69 -0.13
C TYR A 131 27.04 9.67 0.25
N ARG A 132 28.05 10.06 1.04
CA ARG A 132 29.05 9.13 1.58
C ARG A 132 28.44 8.02 2.42
N ARG A 133 27.29 8.24 3.06
CA ARG A 133 26.62 7.21 3.86
C ARG A 133 26.00 6.12 3.01
N PHE A 134 25.80 6.29 1.71
CA PHE A 134 25.31 5.21 0.82
C PHE A 134 26.36 4.12 0.56
N SER A 135 27.65 4.39 0.75
CA SER A 135 28.71 3.37 0.62
C SER A 135 28.82 2.48 1.87
N ASN A 136 28.16 2.84 2.97
CA ASN A 136 28.17 2.05 4.20
C ASN A 136 27.17 0.87 4.07
N PRO A 137 27.61 -0.39 4.21
CA PRO A 137 26.72 -1.55 4.13
C PRO A 137 25.55 -1.52 5.14
N THR A 138 25.75 -0.89 6.30
CA THR A 138 24.75 -0.87 7.40
C THR A 138 23.55 0.05 7.13
N THR A 139 23.69 1.00 6.21
CA THR A 139 22.68 1.97 5.77
C THR A 139 22.09 1.61 4.41
N ARG A 140 22.56 0.52 3.77
CA ARG A 140 22.10 0.11 2.44
C ARG A 140 20.58 -0.13 2.43
N GLY A 141 19.89 0.55 1.52
CA GLY A 141 18.44 0.46 1.35
C GLY A 141 17.62 1.17 2.45
N LYS A 142 18.26 1.67 3.51
CA LYS A 142 17.60 2.43 4.57
C LYS A 142 17.47 3.91 4.17
N PRO A 143 16.45 4.60 4.70
CA PRO A 143 16.36 6.05 4.63
C PRO A 143 17.56 6.68 5.37
N ILE A 144 18.23 7.65 4.75
CA ILE A 144 19.37 8.38 5.33
C ILE A 144 18.94 9.83 5.58
N PRO A 145 18.91 10.31 6.83
CA PRO A 145 18.58 11.72 7.10
C PRO A 145 19.53 12.68 6.36
N VAL A 146 18.95 13.74 5.79
CA VAL A 146 19.66 14.83 5.11
C VAL A 146 19.58 16.06 6.01
N GLU A 147 20.71 16.47 6.56
CA GLU A 147 20.81 17.47 7.62
C GLU A 147 21.92 18.48 7.33
N GLY A 148 22.04 19.52 8.15
CA GLY A 148 23.17 20.45 8.12
C GLY A 148 23.42 21.14 6.77
N SER A 149 24.68 21.09 6.33
CA SER A 149 25.17 21.74 5.10
C SER A 149 24.56 21.12 3.83
N ASP A 150 24.33 19.81 3.82
CA ASP A 150 23.67 19.13 2.72
C ASP A 150 22.23 19.65 2.56
N ARG A 151 21.46 19.72 3.66
CA ARG A 151 20.10 20.29 3.62
C ARG A 151 20.10 21.70 3.06
N ALA A 152 20.99 22.57 3.53
CA ALA A 152 21.08 23.96 3.07
C ALA A 152 21.37 24.07 1.56
N THR A 153 22.23 23.18 1.04
CA THR A 153 22.61 23.16 -0.39
C THR A 153 21.43 22.81 -1.29
N LEU A 154 20.53 21.96 -0.81
CA LEU A 154 19.40 21.47 -1.59
C LEU A 154 18.26 22.48 -1.73
N LEU A 155 18.10 23.40 -0.76
CA LEU A 155 16.94 24.30 -0.68
C LEU A 155 16.75 25.17 -1.94
N GLY A 156 17.84 25.59 -2.57
CA GLY A 156 17.81 26.40 -3.80
C GLY A 156 17.60 25.61 -5.10
N LEU A 157 17.51 24.28 -5.04
CA LEU A 157 17.37 23.45 -6.24
C LEU A 157 15.96 23.57 -6.83
N ARG A 158 15.90 23.61 -8.17
CA ARG A 158 14.65 23.74 -8.91
C ARG A 158 13.93 22.42 -9.05
N LEU A 159 12.61 22.49 -8.94
CA LEU A 159 11.68 21.37 -8.98
C LEU A 159 10.52 21.63 -9.94
N SER A 160 10.08 20.56 -10.59
CA SER A 160 8.84 20.49 -11.38
C SER A 160 7.91 19.45 -10.78
N ALA A 161 6.64 19.83 -10.55
CA ALA A 161 5.64 18.90 -10.04
C ALA A 161 5.37 17.77 -11.05
N VAL A 162 5.13 16.58 -10.54
CA VAL A 162 4.75 15.41 -11.32
C VAL A 162 3.37 14.97 -10.86
N GLU A 163 2.45 14.81 -11.81
CA GLU A 163 1.11 14.32 -11.51
C GLU A 163 1.17 12.86 -11.07
N ILE A 164 0.59 12.58 -9.90
CA ILE A 164 0.44 11.23 -9.37
C ILE A 164 -1.00 10.78 -9.61
N PRO A 165 -1.24 9.58 -10.16
CA PRO A 165 -2.58 9.11 -10.43
C PRO A 165 -3.46 9.07 -9.18
N SER A 166 -4.67 9.60 -9.29
CA SER A 166 -5.63 9.67 -8.18
C SER A 166 -6.09 8.31 -7.64
N TYR A 167 -5.86 7.21 -8.38
CA TYR A 167 -6.12 5.87 -7.85
C TYR A 167 -5.18 5.50 -6.71
N VAL A 168 -3.98 6.09 -6.68
CA VAL A 168 -2.99 5.86 -5.61
C VAL A 168 -3.58 6.37 -4.31
N GLU A 169 -4.02 7.62 -4.21
CA GLU A 169 -4.67 8.11 -2.99
C GLU A 169 -5.97 7.38 -2.65
N ARG A 170 -6.78 7.01 -3.66
CA ARG A 170 -8.02 6.25 -3.43
C ARG A 170 -7.72 4.93 -2.72
N ARG A 171 -6.75 4.12 -3.16
CA ARG A 171 -6.40 2.84 -2.52
C ARG A 171 -5.90 2.95 -1.07
N LEU A 172 -5.62 4.17 -0.58
CA LEU A 172 -4.86 4.41 0.65
C LEU A 172 -5.66 4.96 1.82
N HIS A 173 -6.91 5.36 1.59
CA HIS A 173 -7.71 6.03 2.61
C HIS A 173 -9.02 5.32 2.92
N PRO A 174 -9.47 5.40 4.20
CA PRO A 174 -10.89 5.33 4.52
C PRO A 174 -11.65 6.28 3.59
N ILE A 175 -12.85 5.90 3.13
CA ILE A 175 -13.66 6.77 2.26
C ILE A 175 -14.07 7.98 3.13
N PRO A 176 -13.48 9.18 2.94
CA PRO A 176 -13.52 10.23 3.96
C PRO A 176 -14.94 10.73 4.27
N GLU A 177 -15.83 10.59 3.30
CA GLU A 177 -17.22 11.04 3.34
C GLU A 177 -18.17 10.03 4.00
N ASP A 178 -17.74 8.78 4.24
CA ASP A 178 -18.60 7.70 4.72
C ASP A 178 -18.15 7.17 6.09
N GLN A 179 -18.55 7.88 7.14
CA GLN A 179 -18.26 7.50 8.53
C GLN A 179 -18.82 6.12 8.90
N LEU A 180 -20.00 5.77 8.36
CA LEU A 180 -20.66 4.49 8.65
C LEU A 180 -19.89 3.33 8.03
N LEU A 181 -19.44 3.49 6.79
CA LEU A 181 -18.60 2.50 6.11
C LEU A 181 -17.27 2.28 6.84
N ASN A 182 -16.58 3.36 7.20
CA ASN A 182 -15.30 3.24 7.90
C ASN A 182 -15.46 2.56 9.26
N ARG A 183 -16.58 2.81 9.95
CA ARG A 183 -16.95 2.12 11.19
C ARG A 183 -17.18 0.62 10.96
N ASP A 184 -17.90 0.25 9.91
CA ASP A 184 -18.14 -1.16 9.57
C ASP A 184 -16.87 -1.91 9.17
N ILE A 185 -16.01 -1.29 8.35
CA ILE A 185 -14.72 -1.86 7.97
C ILE A 185 -13.83 -2.02 9.21
N THR A 186 -13.75 -1.02 10.08
CA THR A 186 -13.01 -1.12 11.35
C THR A 186 -13.52 -2.28 12.21
N ARG A 187 -14.84 -2.42 12.33
CA ARG A 187 -15.48 -3.55 13.04
C ARG A 187 -15.08 -4.89 12.42
N LEU A 188 -15.07 -5.00 11.10
CA LEU A 188 -14.65 -6.22 10.39
C LEU A 188 -13.20 -6.59 10.67
N VAL A 189 -12.28 -5.62 10.59
CA VAL A 189 -10.87 -5.84 10.91
C VAL A 189 -10.73 -6.36 12.34
N ASN A 190 -11.40 -5.72 13.31
CA ASN A 190 -11.38 -6.15 14.71
C ASN A 190 -11.95 -7.56 14.90
N ASN A 191 -13.03 -7.91 14.19
CA ASN A 191 -13.60 -9.26 14.23
C ASN A 191 -12.65 -10.32 13.68
N ILE A 192 -11.93 -10.02 12.59
CA ILE A 192 -10.93 -10.91 11.99
C ILE A 192 -9.77 -11.10 12.96
N LEU A 193 -9.16 -10.01 13.44
CA LEU A 193 -8.05 -10.04 14.38
C LEU A 193 -8.41 -10.75 15.69
N GLY A 194 -9.59 -10.47 16.25
CA GLY A 194 -10.09 -11.16 17.44
C GLY A 194 -10.38 -12.64 17.19
N SER A 195 -10.69 -13.04 15.96
CA SER A 195 -10.84 -14.46 15.60
C SER A 195 -9.49 -15.16 15.44
N VAL A 196 -8.47 -14.45 14.92
CA VAL A 196 -7.09 -14.95 14.80
C VAL A 196 -6.43 -15.05 16.18
N GLY A 197 -6.58 -14.04 17.03
CA GLY A 197 -6.03 -14.05 18.40
C GLY A 197 -6.63 -15.12 19.31
N ARG A 198 -7.82 -15.65 18.97
CA ARG A 198 -8.45 -16.79 19.65
C ARG A 198 -8.09 -18.15 19.01
N ALA A 199 -7.40 -18.16 17.87
CA ALA A 199 -6.97 -19.40 17.23
C ALA A 199 -6.06 -20.20 18.18
N GLY A 200 -6.29 -21.51 18.30
CA GLY A 200 -5.57 -22.36 19.24
C GLY A 200 -5.99 -22.27 20.72
N THR A 201 -6.97 -21.43 21.07
CA THR A 201 -7.53 -21.41 22.45
C THR A 201 -8.61 -22.49 22.64
N GLU A 202 -8.74 -23.05 23.84
CA GLU A 202 -9.73 -24.09 24.15
C GLU A 202 -11.12 -23.49 24.41
N ARG A 203 -12.14 -23.94 23.67
CA ARG A 203 -13.56 -23.78 24.02
C ARG A 203 -14.39 -24.85 23.34
N THR A 204 -14.87 -25.86 24.09
CA THR A 204 -15.68 -26.99 23.57
C THR A 204 -15.20 -27.43 22.17
N GLY A 205 -13.91 -27.77 22.08
CA GLY A 205 -13.15 -27.93 20.83
C GLY A 205 -11.99 -26.93 20.70
N THR A 206 -11.12 -27.16 19.71
CA THR A 206 -9.98 -26.29 19.40
C THR A 206 -10.36 -25.33 18.28
N TYR A 207 -10.18 -24.02 18.46
CA TYR A 207 -10.34 -23.08 17.35
C TYR A 207 -9.30 -23.40 16.25
N PRO A 208 -9.71 -23.52 14.98
CA PRO A 208 -8.78 -23.83 13.90
C PRO A 208 -7.74 -22.72 13.76
N GLU A 209 -6.51 -23.09 13.42
CA GLU A 209 -5.46 -22.12 13.08
C GLU A 209 -5.94 -21.18 11.98
N ARG A 210 -5.69 -19.89 12.17
CA ARG A 210 -6.04 -18.82 11.23
C ARG A 210 -4.86 -17.88 11.14
N SER A 211 -4.59 -17.40 9.93
CA SER A 211 -3.61 -16.36 9.68
C SER A 211 -4.30 -15.13 9.10
N SER A 212 -3.84 -13.94 9.45
CA SER A 212 -4.32 -12.71 8.82
C SER A 212 -3.19 -11.71 8.64
N LEU A 213 -3.47 -10.71 7.83
CA LEU A 213 -2.68 -9.48 7.78
C LEU A 213 -2.83 -8.70 9.11
N ASN A 214 -1.96 -7.71 9.32
CA ASN A 214 -2.10 -6.76 10.44
C ASN A 214 -3.32 -5.83 10.23
N PHE A 215 -3.69 -5.05 11.25
CA PHE A 215 -4.85 -4.16 11.20
C PHE A 215 -4.88 -3.26 9.96
N SER A 216 -3.78 -2.56 9.66
CA SER A 216 -3.71 -1.61 8.55
C SER A 216 -3.87 -2.30 7.20
N ASP A 217 -3.24 -3.46 7.03
CA ASP A 217 -3.29 -4.24 5.80
C ASP A 217 -4.67 -4.92 5.61
N LEU A 218 -5.31 -5.39 6.68
CA LEU A 218 -6.72 -5.85 6.63
C LEU A 218 -7.69 -4.71 6.30
N PHE A 219 -7.49 -3.53 6.89
CA PHE A 219 -8.34 -2.38 6.63
C PHE A 219 -8.26 -1.94 5.16
N LYS A 220 -7.07 -1.96 4.56
CA LYS A 220 -6.87 -1.71 3.13
C LYS A 220 -7.55 -2.76 2.28
N LEU A 221 -7.29 -4.04 2.57
CA LEU A 221 -7.88 -5.16 1.84
C LEU A 221 -9.41 -5.03 1.78
N LEU A 222 -10.04 -4.80 2.93
CA LEU A 222 -11.50 -4.68 3.00
C LEU A 222 -12.03 -3.42 2.29
N ASN A 223 -11.30 -2.31 2.30
CA ASN A 223 -11.65 -1.13 1.49
C ASN A 223 -11.52 -1.40 -0.01
N GLU A 224 -10.49 -2.13 -0.44
CA GLU A 224 -10.31 -2.49 -1.84
C GLU A 224 -11.40 -3.44 -2.32
N LEU A 225 -11.72 -4.46 -1.52
CA LEU A 225 -12.84 -5.38 -1.79
C LEU A 225 -14.17 -4.64 -1.85
N TRP A 226 -14.44 -3.72 -0.93
CA TRP A 226 -15.64 -2.89 -0.98
C TRP A 226 -15.78 -2.15 -2.32
N ARG A 227 -14.69 -1.53 -2.79
CA ARG A 227 -14.68 -0.77 -4.04
C ARG A 227 -14.75 -1.66 -5.27
N SER A 228 -14.00 -2.76 -5.31
CA SER A 228 -14.01 -3.69 -6.44
C SER A 228 -15.39 -4.35 -6.60
N GLN A 229 -16.05 -4.67 -5.50
CA GLN A 229 -17.41 -5.18 -5.45
C GLN A 229 -18.47 -4.08 -5.60
N ARG A 230 -18.08 -2.81 -5.75
CA ARG A 230 -18.99 -1.66 -5.89
C ARG A 230 -20.05 -1.59 -4.79
N GLY A 231 -19.66 -1.87 -3.55
CA GLY A 231 -20.56 -1.90 -2.39
C GLY A 231 -21.60 -3.02 -2.41
N ARG A 232 -21.43 -4.04 -3.25
CA ARG A 232 -22.33 -5.20 -3.34
C ARG A 232 -21.75 -6.39 -2.61
N CYS A 233 -22.64 -7.26 -2.13
CA CYS A 233 -22.29 -8.52 -1.52
C CYS A 233 -21.66 -9.47 -2.55
N GLY A 234 -20.47 -10.00 -2.24
CA GLY A 234 -19.75 -10.95 -3.10
C GLY A 234 -20.41 -12.33 -3.21
N LEU A 235 -21.57 -12.54 -2.59
CA LEU A 235 -22.34 -13.79 -2.62
C LEU A 235 -23.67 -13.64 -3.34
N CYS A 236 -24.50 -12.67 -2.94
CA CYS A 236 -25.83 -12.46 -3.54
C CYS A 236 -25.87 -11.29 -4.52
N CYS A 237 -24.77 -10.56 -4.72
CA CYS A 237 -24.67 -9.39 -5.60
C CYS A 237 -25.60 -8.21 -5.26
N GLU A 238 -26.38 -8.29 -4.18
CA GLU A 238 -27.21 -7.18 -3.71
C GLU A 238 -26.39 -6.11 -2.97
N PRO A 239 -26.83 -4.84 -2.96
CA PRO A 239 -26.16 -3.77 -2.23
C PRO A 239 -26.02 -4.08 -0.73
N ILE A 240 -24.87 -3.72 -0.17
CA ILE A 240 -24.66 -3.64 1.28
C ILE A 240 -24.84 -2.19 1.68
N VAL A 241 -25.60 -1.95 2.76
CA VAL A 241 -25.82 -0.60 3.29
C VAL A 241 -24.90 -0.39 4.50
N PRO A 242 -23.95 0.57 4.46
CA PRO A 242 -23.13 0.89 5.61
C PRO A 242 -23.97 1.35 6.81
N GLY A 243 -23.64 0.86 8.00
CA GLY A 243 -24.37 1.20 9.22
C GLY A 243 -25.70 0.46 9.43
N GLU A 244 -26.00 -0.55 8.61
CA GLU A 244 -27.21 -1.36 8.70
C GLU A 244 -27.43 -1.95 10.10
N GLU A 245 -28.66 -1.82 10.61
CA GLU A 245 -29.04 -2.28 11.94
C GLU A 245 -29.50 -3.74 11.94
N ASN A 246 -30.10 -4.20 10.84
CA ASN A 246 -30.52 -5.59 10.69
C ASN A 246 -29.29 -6.52 10.72
N ALA A 247 -29.24 -7.39 11.74
CA ALA A 247 -28.10 -8.25 12.02
C ALA A 247 -27.68 -9.13 10.84
N LEU A 248 -28.64 -9.58 10.00
CA LEU A 248 -28.36 -10.42 8.83
C LEU A 248 -27.90 -9.61 7.61
N LEU A 249 -28.26 -8.34 7.52
CA LEU A 249 -27.88 -7.45 6.41
C LEU A 249 -26.60 -6.64 6.69
N ARG A 250 -26.05 -6.75 7.91
CA ARG A 250 -24.75 -6.14 8.25
C ARG A 250 -23.63 -6.66 7.36
N MET A 251 -22.61 -5.81 7.19
CA MET A 251 -21.38 -6.17 6.47
C MET A 251 -20.59 -7.27 7.21
N SER A 252 -20.13 -8.27 6.46
CA SER A 252 -19.33 -9.41 6.88
C SER A 252 -18.13 -9.59 5.95
N ALA A 253 -17.11 -10.34 6.41
CA ALA A 253 -16.04 -10.88 5.57
C ALA A 253 -16.26 -12.39 5.43
N ASP A 254 -16.50 -12.87 4.22
CA ASP A 254 -16.56 -14.30 3.90
C ASP A 254 -15.24 -14.76 3.28
N ARG A 255 -14.87 -16.02 3.53
CA ARG A 255 -13.75 -16.63 2.82
C ARG A 255 -14.29 -17.39 1.62
N ILE A 256 -13.72 -17.13 0.46
CA ILE A 256 -14.13 -17.78 -0.80
C ILE A 256 -13.99 -19.29 -0.62
N GLU A 257 -12.79 -19.73 -0.27
CA GLU A 257 -12.50 -21.11 0.12
C GLU A 257 -12.45 -21.25 1.65
N SER A 258 -13.53 -21.77 2.23
CA SER A 258 -13.63 -21.98 3.69
C SER A 258 -12.55 -22.92 4.26
N ALA A 259 -11.96 -23.77 3.42
CA ALA A 259 -10.84 -24.64 3.77
C ALA A 259 -9.54 -23.83 3.99
N ASN A 260 -9.29 -22.83 3.16
CA ASN A 260 -8.19 -21.90 3.32
C ASN A 260 -8.47 -20.95 4.50
N LYS A 261 -7.65 -21.05 5.55
CA LYS A 261 -7.88 -20.33 6.82
C LYS A 261 -7.32 -18.91 6.84
N GLY A 262 -6.66 -18.47 5.76
CA GLY A 262 -6.07 -17.14 5.68
C GLY A 262 -7.03 -16.07 5.16
N TYR A 263 -6.84 -14.85 5.67
CA TYR A 263 -7.51 -13.64 5.19
C TYR A 263 -6.55 -12.83 4.31
N HIS A 264 -6.61 -13.07 3.01
CA HIS A 264 -5.80 -12.43 1.96
C HIS A 264 -6.68 -12.11 0.74
N SER A 265 -6.14 -11.32 -0.20
CA SER A 265 -6.90 -10.69 -1.29
C SER A 265 -7.57 -11.65 -2.27
N ASP A 266 -7.05 -12.86 -2.41
CA ASP A 266 -7.55 -13.92 -3.28
C ASP A 266 -8.56 -14.85 -2.60
N ASN A 267 -8.79 -14.72 -1.29
CA ASN A 267 -9.63 -15.65 -0.52
C ASN A 267 -10.69 -14.95 0.34
N VAL A 268 -10.96 -13.65 0.15
CA VAL A 268 -11.92 -12.90 0.97
C VAL A 268 -12.86 -12.07 0.10
N HIS A 269 -14.16 -12.11 0.42
CA HIS A 269 -15.19 -11.21 -0.09
C HIS A 269 -15.83 -10.39 1.04
N VAL A 270 -16.32 -9.20 0.71
CA VAL A 270 -17.26 -8.47 1.58
C VAL A 270 -18.68 -8.95 1.28
N THR A 271 -19.45 -9.30 2.31
CA THR A 271 -20.75 -9.97 2.16
C THR A 271 -21.78 -9.44 3.16
N HIS A 272 -23.05 -9.80 3.01
CA HIS A 272 -24.00 -9.73 4.12
C HIS A 272 -23.71 -10.86 5.11
N VAL A 273 -23.90 -10.61 6.42
CA VAL A 273 -23.78 -11.63 7.47
C VAL A 273 -24.66 -12.84 7.15
N GLY A 274 -25.90 -12.64 6.72
CA GLY A 274 -26.83 -13.72 6.39
C GLY A 274 -26.32 -14.59 5.25
N CYS A 275 -25.76 -14.00 4.19
CA CYS A 275 -25.18 -14.77 3.08
C CYS A 275 -23.95 -15.56 3.53
N ASN A 276 -23.07 -14.97 4.33
CA ASN A 276 -21.90 -15.66 4.88
C ASN A 276 -22.32 -16.88 5.73
N LEU A 277 -23.28 -16.69 6.64
CA LEU A 277 -23.79 -17.76 7.49
C LEU A 277 -24.46 -18.87 6.67
N ALA A 278 -25.23 -18.51 5.64
CA ALA A 278 -25.95 -19.45 4.81
C ALA A 278 -25.03 -20.23 3.85
N LYS A 279 -24.01 -19.59 3.26
CA LYS A 279 -22.99 -20.28 2.46
C LYS A 279 -22.23 -21.30 3.32
N SER A 280 -21.82 -20.92 4.53
CA SER A 280 -21.10 -21.79 5.46
C SER A 280 -19.85 -22.42 4.80
N SER A 281 -19.82 -23.75 4.65
CA SER A 281 -18.73 -24.50 4.02
C SER A 281 -18.96 -24.83 2.54
N ALA A 282 -20.07 -24.38 1.93
CA ALA A 282 -20.34 -24.60 0.52
C ALA A 282 -19.33 -23.85 -0.37
N SER A 283 -19.06 -24.41 -1.55
CA SER A 283 -18.33 -23.70 -2.61
C SER A 283 -19.23 -22.61 -3.22
N LEU A 284 -18.64 -21.70 -4.00
CA LEU A 284 -19.40 -20.62 -4.64
C LEU A 284 -20.40 -21.16 -5.69
N GLU A 285 -20.06 -22.25 -6.37
CA GLU A 285 -20.92 -22.90 -7.36
C GLU A 285 -22.18 -23.47 -6.70
N VAL A 286 -22.00 -24.24 -5.62
CA VAL A 286 -23.12 -24.81 -4.84
C VAL A 286 -23.99 -23.70 -4.26
N TRP A 287 -23.38 -22.60 -3.80
CA TRP A 287 -24.10 -21.45 -3.29
C TRP A 287 -24.91 -20.73 -4.38
N ALA A 288 -24.36 -20.58 -5.58
CA ALA A 288 -25.07 -19.97 -6.71
C ALA A 288 -26.34 -20.74 -7.08
N GLU A 289 -26.27 -22.08 -7.13
CA GLU A 289 -27.45 -22.92 -7.38
C GLU A 289 -28.53 -22.75 -6.30
N PHE A 290 -28.15 -22.58 -5.03
CA PHE A 290 -29.09 -22.32 -3.95
C PHE A 290 -29.73 -20.94 -4.08
N LEU A 291 -28.96 -19.92 -4.47
CA LEU A 291 -29.50 -18.59 -4.71
C LEU A 291 -30.53 -18.57 -5.84
N ASP A 292 -30.35 -19.38 -6.88
CA ASP A 292 -31.34 -19.50 -7.96
C ASP A 292 -32.67 -20.06 -7.45
N VAL A 293 -32.64 -21.00 -6.49
CA VAL A 293 -33.86 -21.47 -5.81
C VAL A 293 -34.52 -20.33 -5.03
N VAL A 294 -33.75 -19.61 -4.21
CA VAL A 294 -34.28 -18.52 -3.36
C VAL A 294 -34.86 -17.38 -4.20
N ARG A 295 -34.28 -17.12 -5.38
CA ARG A 295 -34.76 -16.11 -6.33
C ARG A 295 -35.93 -16.59 -7.20
N GLY A 296 -36.25 -17.89 -7.17
CA GLY A 296 -37.26 -18.48 -8.05
C GLY A 296 -36.83 -18.51 -9.52
N THR A 297 -35.53 -18.60 -9.79
CA THR A 297 -34.94 -18.62 -11.14
C THR A 297 -34.36 -19.98 -11.53
N ARG A 298 -34.57 -21.01 -10.70
CA ARG A 298 -34.18 -22.38 -11.01
C ARG A 298 -35.31 -23.05 -11.80
N ASP A 299 -35.00 -23.42 -13.04
CA ASP A 299 -35.87 -24.20 -13.94
C ASP A 299 -36.12 -25.63 -13.41
#